data_AF-A0A0K1JN98-F1
#
_entry.id   AF-A0A0K1JN98-F1
#
_cell.length_a   1.000
_cell.length_b   1.000
_cell.length_c   1.000
_cell.angle_alpha   90.00
_cell.angle_beta   90.00
_cell.angle_gamma   90.00
#
_symmetry.space_group_name_H-M   'P 1'
#
loop_
_entity.id
_entity.type
_entity.pdbx_description
1 polymer ?
#
loop_
_entity_poly.entity_id
_entity_poly.type
_entity_poly.pdbx_seq_one_letter_code
_entity_poly.pdbx_strand_id
1 'polypeptide(L)'
;MTSVGADLQTLQDLHSTLKKRAADAPQFKKDIETVVHNAKWDGPNADKFRSAWDTFKPVFDKLHTSLGDAERDVKNQHNDLAASTGSHERI
;
A
#
# COMPACT_ATOMS: atom_id res chain seq x y z
N MET A 1 -22.01 -23.24 -6.75
CA MET A 1 -21.79 -21.82 -7.13
C MET A 1 -21.51 -20.90 -5.93
N THR A 2 -21.32 -21.44 -4.71
CA THR A 2 -21.05 -20.65 -3.50
C THR A 2 -19.57 -20.28 -3.29
N SER A 3 -18.62 -20.97 -3.94
CA SER A 3 -17.18 -20.64 -3.82
C SER A 3 -16.82 -19.35 -4.55
N VAL A 4 -17.20 -19.24 -5.83
CA VAL A 4 -16.77 -18.15 -6.72
C VAL A 4 -17.12 -16.76 -6.17
N GLY A 5 -18.33 -16.58 -5.64
CA GLY A 5 -18.72 -15.29 -5.04
C GLY A 5 -17.90 -14.94 -3.79
N ALA A 6 -17.57 -15.94 -2.96
CA ALA A 6 -16.71 -15.74 -1.79
C ALA A 6 -15.25 -15.46 -2.18
N ASP A 7 -14.76 -16.11 -3.24
CA ASP A 7 -13.42 -15.88 -3.79
C ASP A 7 -13.31 -14.47 -4.39
N LEU A 8 -14.32 -14.01 -5.14
CA LEU A 8 -14.39 -12.64 -5.66
C LEU A 8 -14.43 -11.60 -4.54
N GLN A 9 -15.27 -11.79 -3.52
CA GLN A 9 -15.32 -10.89 -2.36
C GLN A 9 -13.97 -10.81 -1.64
N THR A 10 -13.28 -11.95 -1.48
CA THR A 10 -11.95 -11.99 -0.86
C THR A 10 -10.93 -11.18 -1.65
N LEU A 11 -10.94 -11.29 -2.99
CA LEU A 11 -10.07 -10.51 -3.87
C LEU A 11 -10.42 -9.03 -3.85
N GLN A 12 -11.71 -8.68 -3.79
CA GLN A 12 -12.16 -7.29 -3.67
C GLN A 12 -11.69 -6.64 -2.36
N ASP A 13 -11.82 -7.35 -1.23
CA ASP A 13 -11.37 -6.88 0.09
C ASP A 13 -9.86 -6.70 0.14
N LEU A 14 -9.12 -7.64 -0.47
CA LEU A 14 -7.67 -7.57 -0.61
C LEU A 14 -7.26 -6.36 -1.46
N HIS A 15 -7.87 -6.16 -2.63
CA HIS A 15 -7.61 -5.00 -3.50
C HIS A 15 -7.85 -3.69 -2.76
N SER A 16 -9.00 -3.54 -2.08
CA SER A 16 -9.35 -2.35 -1.32
C SER A 16 -8.32 -2.05 -0.22
N THR A 17 -7.88 -3.10 0.49
CA THR A 17 -6.86 -2.98 1.53
C THR A 17 -5.51 -2.56 0.96
N LEU A 18 -5.03 -3.23 -0.09
CA LEU A 18 -3.75 -2.92 -0.72
C LEU A 18 -3.72 -1.49 -1.28
N LYS A 19 -4.79 -1.08 -1.97
CA LYS A 19 -4.97 0.29 -2.47
C LYS A 19 -4.90 1.33 -1.36
N LYS A 20 -5.62 1.09 -0.26
CA LYS A 20 -5.59 1.99 0.89
C LYS A 20 -4.18 2.09 1.48
N ARG A 21 -3.49 0.96 1.68
CA ARG A 21 -2.13 0.96 2.22
C ARG A 21 -1.10 1.59 1.27
N ALA A 22 -1.28 1.42 -0.04
CA ALA A 22 -0.46 2.10 -1.03
C ALA A 22 -0.59 3.63 -0.89
N ALA A 23 -1.80 4.14 -0.68
CA ALA A 23 -2.03 5.58 -0.44
C ALA A 23 -1.52 6.07 0.93
N ASP A 24 -1.60 5.23 1.98
CA ASP A 24 -1.12 5.57 3.32
C ASP A 24 0.42 5.72 3.38
N ALA A 25 1.16 4.90 2.62
CA ALA A 25 2.63 4.87 2.64
C ALA A 25 3.32 6.22 2.32
N PRO A 26 3.00 6.92 1.20
CA PRO A 26 3.58 8.23 0.90
C PRO A 26 3.12 9.31 1.89
N GLN A 27 1.89 9.21 2.42
CA GLN A 27 1.39 10.14 3.43
C GLN A 27 2.17 10.01 4.74
N PHE A 28 2.37 8.78 5.22
CA PHE A 28 3.17 8.50 6.41
C PHE A 28 4.61 9.01 6.28
N LYS A 29 5.23 8.79 5.12
CA LYS A 29 6.57 9.32 4.80
C LYS A 29 6.58 10.85 4.88
N LYS A 30 5.60 11.51 4.28
CA LYS A 30 5.48 12.98 4.27
C LYS A 30 5.26 13.56 5.66
N ASP A 31 4.43 12.91 6.48
CA ASP A 31 4.13 13.38 7.84
C ASP A 31 5.38 13.37 8.72
N ILE A 32 6.14 12.27 8.69
CA ILE A 32 7.40 12.17 9.43
C ILE A 32 8.41 13.20 8.93
N GLU A 33 8.60 13.30 7.61
CA GLU A 33 9.55 14.25 7.02
C GLU A 33 9.22 15.70 7.40
N THR A 34 7.94 16.05 7.37
CA THR A 34 7.45 17.38 7.74
C THR A 34 7.72 17.69 9.22
N VAL A 35 7.38 16.77 10.13
CA VAL A 35 7.58 16.98 11.57
C VAL A 35 9.06 17.07 11.92
N VAL A 36 9.89 16.19 11.34
CA VAL A 36 11.34 16.13 11.62
C VAL A 36 12.08 17.34 11.08
N HIS A 37 11.67 17.84 9.91
CA HIS A 37 12.26 19.04 9.30
C HIS A 37 11.87 20.33 10.06
N ASN A 38 10.64 20.41 10.56
CA ASN A 38 10.13 21.61 11.23
C ASN A 38 10.43 21.65 12.75
N ALA A 39 10.81 20.52 13.34
CA ALA A 39 11.17 20.45 14.75
C ALA A 39 12.55 21.06 15.01
N LYS A 40 12.64 21.96 16.00
CA LYS A 40 13.92 22.35 16.63
C LYS A 40 14.42 21.23 17.55
N TRP A 41 14.69 20.08 16.96
CA TRP A 41 15.16 18.88 17.63
C TRP A 41 16.59 18.59 17.22
N ASP A 42 17.52 18.89 18.12
CA ASP A 42 18.96 18.77 17.89
C ASP A 42 19.59 17.83 18.92
N GLY A 43 20.77 17.29 18.57
CA GLY A 43 21.55 16.42 19.42
C GLY A 43 21.63 14.97 18.91
N PRO A 44 22.39 14.12 19.62
CA PRO A 44 22.85 12.84 19.09
C PRO A 44 21.71 11.86 18.75
N ASN A 45 20.58 11.95 19.44
CA ASN A 45 19.41 11.12 19.13
C ASN A 45 18.65 11.62 17.90
N ALA A 46 18.62 12.94 17.67
CA ALA A 46 18.01 13.53 16.50
C ALA A 46 18.79 13.17 15.24
N ASP A 47 20.13 13.23 15.31
CA ASP A 47 21.01 12.84 14.20
C ASP A 47 20.91 11.35 13.89
N LYS A 48 20.89 10.49 14.93
CA LYS A 48 20.65 9.04 14.77
C LYS A 48 19.33 8.76 14.06
N PHE A 49 18.26 9.42 14.49
CA PHE A 49 16.96 9.24 13.85
C PHE A 49 16.98 9.72 12.40
N ARG A 50 17.50 10.92 12.10
CA ARG A 50 17.57 11.45 10.73
C ARG A 50 18.38 10.54 9.80
N SER A 51 19.52 10.03 10.27
CA SER A 51 20.33 9.07 9.51
C SER A 51 19.60 7.76 9.23
N ALA A 52 18.89 7.21 10.23
CA ALA A 52 18.05 6.03 10.04
C ALA A 52 16.90 6.32 9.08
N TRP A 53 16.27 7.49 9.19
CA TRP A 53 15.17 7.93 8.35
C TRP A 53 15.57 8.02 6.88
N ASP A 54 16.75 8.57 6.56
CA ASP A 54 17.25 8.63 5.19
C ASP A 54 17.47 7.23 4.58
N THR A 55 17.75 6.22 5.41
CA THR A 55 17.81 4.81 4.99
C THR A 55 16.41 4.22 4.77
N PHE A 56 15.43 4.58 5.60
CA PHE A 56 14.06 4.06 5.51
C PHE A 56 13.23 4.71 4.39
N LYS A 57 13.42 5.99 4.08
CA LYS A 57 12.70 6.72 3.02
C LYS A 57 12.58 5.93 1.70
N PRO A 58 13.66 5.43 1.09
CA PRO A 58 13.57 4.69 -0.17
C PRO A 58 12.88 3.33 -0.01
N VAL A 59 12.86 2.75 1.20
CA VAL A 59 12.13 1.50 1.49
C VAL A 59 10.62 1.75 1.46
N PHE A 60 10.14 2.89 1.97
CA PHE A 60 8.74 3.29 1.86
C PHE A 60 8.31 3.49 0.40
N ASP A 61 9.17 4.09 -0.43
CA ASP A 61 8.88 4.23 -1.86
C ASP A 61 8.77 2.86 -2.55
N LYS A 62 9.68 1.93 -2.24
CA LYS A 62 9.60 0.54 -2.73
C LYS A 62 8.34 -0.17 -2.24
N LEU A 63 7.97 0.02 -0.97
CA LEU A 63 6.74 -0.55 -0.41
C LEU A 63 5.51 0.00 -1.14
N HIS A 64 5.44 1.30 -1.38
CA HIS A 64 4.36 1.93 -2.13
C HIS A 64 4.25 1.34 -3.55
N THR A 65 5.37 1.22 -4.27
CA THR A 65 5.40 0.56 -5.59
C THR A 65 4.90 -0.88 -5.51
N SER A 66 5.43 -1.67 -4.57
CA SER A 66 5.05 -3.08 -4.44
C SER A 66 3.59 -3.28 -4.06
N LEU A 67 3.02 -2.39 -3.24
CA LEU A 67 1.60 -2.38 -2.89
C LEU A 67 0.72 -2.03 -4.10
N GLY A 68 1.14 -1.05 -4.91
CA GLY A 68 0.42 -0.68 -6.13
C GLY A 68 0.48 -1.77 -7.22
N ASP A 69 1.60 -2.48 -7.32
CA ASP A 69 1.73 -3.63 -8.22
C ASP A 69 0.85 -4.80 -7.77
N ALA A 70 0.83 -5.09 -6.46
CA ALA A 70 -0.05 -6.11 -5.88
C ALA A 70 -1.54 -5.74 -6.03
N GLU A 71 -1.93 -4.48 -5.81
CA GLU A 71 -3.29 -3.99 -6.07
C GLU A 71 -3.70 -4.28 -7.51
N ARG A 72 -2.84 -3.93 -8.47
CA ARG A 72 -3.11 -4.11 -9.91
C ARG A 72 -3.25 -5.59 -10.26
N ASP A 73 -2.40 -6.45 -9.71
CA ASP A 73 -2.44 -7.90 -9.91
C ASP A 73 -3.75 -8.51 -9.38
N VAL A 74 -4.12 -8.20 -8.13
CA VAL A 74 -5.36 -8.66 -7.50
C VAL A 74 -6.59 -8.21 -8.30
N LYS A 75 -6.58 -6.97 -8.81
CA LYS A 75 -7.65 -6.46 -9.67
C LYS A 75 -7.77 -7.26 -10.97
N ASN A 76 -6.64 -7.58 -11.61
CA ASN A 76 -6.64 -8.39 -12.83
C ASN A 76 -7.19 -9.79 -12.53
N GLN A 77 -6.69 -10.44 -11.46
CA GLN A 77 -7.14 -11.76 -11.04
C GLN A 77 -8.64 -11.79 -10.73
N HIS A 78 -9.16 -10.78 -10.03
CA HIS A 78 -10.60 -10.66 -9.76
C HIS A 78 -11.40 -10.59 -11.07
N ASN A 79 -10.99 -9.72 -12.00
CA ASN A 79 -11.69 -9.52 -13.25
C ASN A 79 -11.63 -10.74 -14.17
N ASP A 80 -10.51 -11.45 -14.19
CA ASP A 80 -10.33 -12.69 -14.95
C ASP A 80 -11.18 -13.83 -14.37
N LEU A 81 -11.24 -13.94 -13.03
CA LEU A 81 -12.10 -14.89 -12.34
C LEU A 81 -13.57 -14.61 -12.65
N ALA A 82 -14.00 -13.35 -12.53
CA ALA A 82 -15.37 -12.95 -12.81
C ALA A 82 -15.79 -13.26 -14.26
N ALA A 83 -14.92 -12.94 -15.22
CA ALA A 83 -15.14 -13.24 -16.63
C ALA A 83 -15.24 -14.74 -16.90
N SER A 84 -14.35 -15.54 -16.29
CA SER A 84 -14.29 -17.00 -16.48
C SER A 84 -15.50 -17.71 -15.88
N THR A 85 -16.14 -17.14 -14.86
CA THR A 85 -17.29 -17.72 -14.17
C THR A 85 -18.63 -17.13 -14.61
N GLY A 86 -18.64 -16.19 -15.56
CA GLY A 86 -19.85 -15.49 -16.01
C GLY A 86 -20.41 -14.49 -14.98
N SER A 87 -19.63 -14.15 -13.95
CA SER A 87 -19.98 -13.13 -12.96
C SER A 87 -19.79 -11.73 -13.55
N HIS A 88 -20.76 -10.84 -13.32
CA HIS A 88 -20.67 -9.44 -13.78
C HIS A 88 -19.95 -8.52 -12.79
N GLU A 89 -19.58 -9.06 -11.63
CA GLU A 89 -18.94 -8.34 -10.53
C GLU A 89 -17.46 -8.11 -10.88
N ARG A 90 -17.07 -6.86 -11.15
CA ARG A 90 -15.73 -6.44 -11.60
C ARG A 90 -15.29 -5.21 -10.83
N ILE A 91 -13.98 -5.09 -10.59
CA ILE A 91 -13.34 -3.97 -9.85
C ILE A 91 -12.26 -3.26 -10.66
#